data_AF-A0A6M3K4W6-F1
#
_entry.id   AF-A0A6M3K4W6-F1
#
_cell.length_a   1.000
_cell.length_b   1.000
_cell.length_c   1.000
_cell.angle_alpha   90.00
_cell.angle_beta   90.00
_cell.angle_gamma   90.00
#
_symmetry.space_group_name_H-M   'P 1'
#
loop_
_entity.id
_entity.type
_entity.pdbx_description
1 polymer ?
#
loop_
_entity_poly.entity_id
_entity_poly.type
_entity_poly.pdbx_seq_one_letter_code
_entity_poly.pdbx_strand_id
1 'polypeptide(L)'
;MKITIIDSIMSKVDRPDLLRPYFSFKKEFWKKGIYKRERMEYDFFLIDKKGNFLTGFIPRITKHCQDNNIDLVIEGQLEKIKPGKILLQGLTLRDDQQRLIETALSRGRGILKSPTGSGKTIIACGIMSAYKKYRVLFLCHTISLLKQTKEEIERFGLGPVSIVGSGSKDLSGKIVVS
;
A
#
# COMPACT_ATOMS: atom_id res chain seq x y z
N MET A 1 -12.26 11.51 21.36
CA MET A 1 -10.89 11.25 20.83
C MET A 1 -10.79 11.88 19.45
N LYS A 2 -9.62 12.35 19.07
CA LYS A 2 -9.42 13.11 17.83
C LYS A 2 -8.24 12.57 17.03
N ILE A 3 -8.45 12.36 15.73
CA ILE A 3 -7.40 12.03 14.75
C ILE A 3 -7.21 13.24 13.85
N THR A 4 -5.96 13.68 13.69
CA THR A 4 -5.55 14.69 12.71
C THR A 4 -4.77 14.00 11.61
N ILE A 5 -5.25 14.12 10.37
CA ILE A 5 -4.54 13.65 9.18
C ILE A 5 -3.44 14.66 8.86
N ILE A 6 -2.17 14.23 8.92
CA ILE A 6 -1.01 15.08 8.63
C ILE A 6 -0.77 15.08 7.13
N ASP A 7 -0.69 13.89 6.54
CA ASP A 7 -0.50 13.70 5.11
C ASP A 7 -1.07 12.34 4.65
N SER A 8 -0.80 11.97 3.39
CA SER A 8 -1.27 10.71 2.83
C SER A 8 -0.71 9.47 3.55
N ILE A 9 0.44 9.58 4.22
CA ILE A 9 1.19 8.51 4.88
C ILE A 9 0.89 8.46 6.38
N MET A 10 0.93 9.61 7.05
CA MET A 10 0.91 9.74 8.51
C MET A 10 -0.31 10.48 9.04
N SER A 11 -0.79 10.02 10.18
CA SER A 11 -1.84 10.65 10.98
C SER A 11 -1.45 10.64 12.45
N LYS A 12 -2.10 11.47 13.25
CA LYS A 12 -1.83 11.60 14.67
C LYS A 12 -3.13 11.51 15.48
N VAL A 13 -3.10 10.81 16.61
CA VAL A 13 -4.18 10.76 17.59
C VAL A 13 -3.80 11.55 18.84
N ASP A 14 -4.77 12.22 19.46
CA ASP A 14 -4.58 12.99 20.70
C ASP A 14 -4.44 12.11 21.95
N ARG A 15 -5.13 10.96 21.99
CA ARG A 15 -5.14 10.00 23.11
C ARG A 15 -4.60 8.63 22.71
N PRO A 16 -3.28 8.48 22.53
CA PRO A 16 -2.68 7.20 22.12
C PRO A 16 -2.84 6.09 23.16
N ASP A 17 -2.94 6.43 24.44
CA ASP A 17 -3.16 5.51 25.56
C ASP A 17 -4.39 4.61 25.38
N LEU A 18 -5.47 5.14 24.79
CA LEU A 18 -6.70 4.39 24.53
C LEU A 18 -6.55 3.34 23.42
N LEU A 19 -5.60 3.53 22.50
CA LEU A 19 -5.46 2.69 21.31
C LEU A 19 -4.24 1.77 21.34
N ARG A 20 -3.12 2.23 21.90
CA ARG A 20 -1.84 1.52 21.84
C ARG A 20 -1.91 0.06 22.29
N PRO A 21 -2.60 -0.31 23.38
CA PRO A 21 -2.73 -1.71 23.78
C PRO A 21 -3.37 -2.59 22.69
N TYR A 22 -4.40 -2.10 22.02
CA TYR A 22 -5.17 -2.82 21.00
C TYR A 22 -4.52 -2.84 19.62
N PHE A 23 -3.66 -1.86 19.34
CA PHE A 23 -2.92 -1.71 18.09
C PHE A 23 -1.46 -2.14 18.27
N SER A 24 -1.28 -3.35 18.82
CA SER A 24 0.03 -3.96 19.03
C SER A 24 0.06 -5.42 18.58
N PHE A 25 1.25 -5.97 18.36
CA PHE A 25 1.46 -7.40 18.13
C PHE A 25 2.84 -7.84 18.65
N LYS A 26 2.97 -9.12 19.00
CA LYS A 26 4.26 -9.70 19.38
C LYS A 26 5.16 -9.81 18.15
N LYS A 27 6.34 -9.19 18.23
CA LYS A 27 7.38 -9.30 17.22
C LYS A 27 8.58 -10.04 17.80
N GLU A 28 9.22 -10.81 16.94
CA GLU A 28 10.30 -11.70 17.32
C GLU A 28 11.58 -11.30 16.62
N PHE A 29 12.71 -11.45 17.32
CA PHE A 29 14.03 -11.34 16.71
C PHE A 29 15.01 -12.29 17.39
N TRP A 30 16.07 -12.62 16.67
CA TRP A 30 17.13 -13.50 17.16
C TRP A 30 18.31 -12.66 17.63
N LYS A 31 18.61 -12.72 18.93
CA LYS A 31 19.79 -12.07 19.52
C LYS A 31 20.94 -13.07 19.58
N LYS A 32 22.15 -12.64 19.22
CA LYS A 32 23.35 -13.48 19.36
C LYS A 32 23.69 -13.60 20.85
N GLY A 33 23.55 -14.80 21.41
CA GLY A 33 24.10 -15.16 22.72
C GLY A 33 25.53 -15.68 22.60
N ILE A 34 26.09 -16.13 23.74
CA ILE A 34 27.48 -16.60 23.83
C ILE A 34 27.67 -17.90 23.04
N TYR A 35 26.74 -18.85 23.15
CA TYR A 35 26.84 -20.19 22.54
C TYR A 35 25.78 -20.47 21.46
N LYS A 36 24.67 -19.73 21.46
CA LYS A 36 23.58 -19.91 20.49
C LYS A 36 22.83 -18.59 20.27
N ARG A 37 22.02 -18.54 19.21
CA ARG A 37 21.04 -17.46 19.03
C ARG A 37 19.84 -17.72 19.94
N GLU A 38 19.38 -16.67 20.61
CA GLU A 38 18.21 -16.72 21.48
C GLU A 38 17.07 -15.95 20.82
N ARG A 39 15.87 -16.55 20.84
CA ARG A 39 14.65 -15.92 20.35
C ARG A 39 14.14 -14.98 21.42
N MET A 40 13.98 -13.71 21.05
CA MET A 40 13.46 -12.66 21.90
C MET A 40 12.12 -12.20 21.35
N GLU A 41 11.15 -12.02 22.23
CA GLU A 41 9.82 -11.48 21.90
C GLU A 41 9.61 -10.13 22.56
N TYR A 42 8.96 -9.22 21.84
CA TYR A 42 8.59 -7.90 22.38
C TYR A 42 7.31 -7.38 21.74
N ASP A 43 6.63 -6.46 22.42
CA ASP A 43 5.44 -5.81 21.88
C ASP A 43 5.82 -4.71 20.88
N PHE A 44 5.35 -4.86 19.65
CA PHE A 44 5.44 -3.84 18.62
C PHE A 44 4.13 -3.06 18.55
N PHE A 45 4.20 -1.74 18.74
CA PHE A 45 3.04 -0.85 18.71
C PHE A 45 2.93 -0.16 17.35
N LEU A 46 1.75 -0.21 16.74
CA LEU A 46 1.46 0.48 15.47
C LEU A 46 1.23 1.99 15.66
N ILE A 47 0.96 2.41 16.90
CA ILE A 47 0.81 3.80 17.31
C ILE A 47 1.96 4.11 18.29
N ASP A 48 2.76 5.13 17.97
CA ASP A 48 3.88 5.52 18.81
C ASP A 48 3.40 6.20 20.12
N LYS A 49 4.33 6.44 21.06
CA LYS A 49 4.01 7.11 22.33
C LYS A 49 3.48 8.55 22.15
N LYS A 50 3.78 9.19 21.02
CA LYS A 50 3.36 10.55 20.66
C LYS A 50 2.03 10.58 19.88
N GLY A 51 1.45 9.40 19.61
CA GLY A 51 0.20 9.24 18.87
C GLY A 51 0.34 9.23 17.35
N ASN A 52 1.54 9.13 16.78
CA ASN A 52 1.71 9.01 15.33
C ASN A 52 1.45 7.57 14.87
N PHE A 53 0.79 7.43 13.72
CA PHE A 53 0.51 6.14 13.09
C PHE A 53 0.30 6.30 11.57
N LEU A 54 0.35 5.19 10.84
CA LEU A 54 0.08 5.22 9.39
C LEU A 54 -1.41 5.49 9.12
N THR A 55 -1.70 6.46 8.27
CA THR A 55 -3.05 6.85 7.84
C THR A 55 -3.89 5.67 7.34
N GLY A 56 -3.27 4.62 6.79
CA GLY A 56 -3.95 3.39 6.38
C GLY A 56 -4.67 2.65 7.52
N PHE A 57 -4.36 2.92 8.78
CA PHE A 57 -5.03 2.32 9.95
C PHE A 57 -6.30 3.06 10.39
N ILE A 58 -6.60 4.24 9.84
CA ILE A 58 -7.82 5.00 10.19
C ILE A 58 -9.07 4.11 10.16
N PRO A 59 -9.36 3.32 9.10
CA PRO A 59 -10.57 2.49 9.09
C PRO A 59 -10.63 1.47 10.24
N ARG A 60 -9.47 0.93 10.64
CA ARG A 60 -9.39 -0.04 11.75
C ARG A 60 -9.58 0.66 13.10
N ILE A 61 -9.02 1.86 13.27
CA ILE A 61 -9.22 2.68 14.48
C ILE A 61 -10.68 3.12 14.58
N THR A 62 -11.26 3.65 13.50
CA THR A 62 -12.67 4.03 13.47
C THR A 62 -13.58 2.88 13.85
N LYS A 63 -13.35 1.68 13.30
CA LYS A 63 -14.11 0.49 13.68
C LYS A 63 -13.96 0.17 15.17
N HIS A 64 -12.74 0.16 15.69
CA HIS A 64 -12.50 -0.08 17.11
C HIS A 64 -13.21 0.94 18.01
N CYS A 65 -13.20 2.22 17.64
CA CYS A 65 -13.92 3.27 18.38
C CYS A 65 -15.43 3.04 18.36
N GLN A 66 -16.00 2.68 17.21
CA GLN A 66 -17.42 2.34 17.10
C GLN A 66 -17.79 1.14 17.98
N ASP A 67 -16.99 0.06 17.92
CA ASP A 67 -17.24 -1.16 18.68
C ASP A 67 -17.15 -0.92 20.21
N ASN A 68 -16.44 0.12 20.65
CA ASN A 68 -16.24 0.46 22.07
C ASN A 68 -16.95 1.75 22.51
N ASN A 69 -17.87 2.29 21.69
CA ASN A 69 -18.59 3.54 21.96
C ASN A 69 -17.68 4.72 22.33
N ILE A 70 -16.53 4.85 21.64
CA ILE A 70 -15.60 5.96 21.79
C ILE A 70 -15.92 7.00 20.72
N ASP A 71 -16.30 8.20 21.13
CA ASP A 71 -16.51 9.32 20.21
C ASP A 71 -15.20 9.67 19.49
N LEU A 72 -15.23 9.57 18.16
CA LEU A 72 -14.08 9.83 17.29
C LEU A 72 -14.39 10.97 16.32
N VAL A 73 -13.57 12.02 16.38
CA VAL A 73 -13.55 13.10 15.40
C VAL A 73 -12.30 12.95 14.53
N ILE A 74 -12.47 12.97 13.21
CA ILE A 74 -11.35 12.94 12.25
C ILE A 74 -11.27 14.30 11.57
N GLU A 75 -10.14 14.96 11.72
CA GLU A 75 -9.83 16.25 11.10
C GLU A 75 -8.81 16.11 9.98
N GLY A 76 -9.01 16.91 8.94
CA GLY A 76 -8.21 16.86 7.72
C GLY A 76 -8.87 16.03 6.62
N GLN A 77 -8.28 16.09 5.43
CA GLN A 77 -8.77 15.37 4.27
C GLN A 77 -7.61 14.67 3.58
N LEU A 78 -7.86 13.45 3.11
CA LEU A 78 -6.93 12.77 2.23
C LEU A 78 -7.08 13.32 0.83
N GLU A 79 -5.97 13.75 0.25
CA GLU A 79 -5.93 14.07 -1.17
C GLU A 79 -6.36 12.83 -1.97
N LYS A 80 -7.47 12.99 -2.70
CA LYS A 80 -7.93 11.96 -3.63
C LYS A 80 -7.34 12.25 -5.00
N ILE A 81 -6.47 11.35 -5.44
CA ILE A 81 -5.97 11.37 -6.81
C ILE A 81 -7.13 10.96 -7.73
N LYS A 82 -7.49 11.82 -8.68
CA LYS A 82 -8.58 11.53 -9.62
C LYS A 82 -8.08 10.56 -10.69
N PRO A 83 -8.62 9.33 -10.77
CA PRO A 83 -8.25 8.39 -11.81
C PRO A 83 -8.80 8.84 -13.17
N GLY A 84 -8.05 8.56 -14.23
CA GLY A 84 -8.49 8.67 -15.61
C GLY A 84 -9.20 7.40 -16.10
N LYS A 85 -9.35 7.29 -17.43
CA LYS A 85 -9.91 6.08 -18.06
C LYS A 85 -8.92 4.93 -18.01
N ILE A 86 -9.43 3.73 -17.76
CA ILE A 86 -8.68 2.48 -17.89
C ILE A 86 -8.44 2.24 -19.38
N LEU A 87 -7.20 2.03 -19.79
CA LEU A 87 -6.85 1.77 -21.18
C LEU A 87 -5.70 0.77 -21.28
N LEU A 88 -6.04 -0.48 -21.63
CA LEU A 88 -5.10 -1.53 -22.02
C LEU A 88 -5.40 -1.91 -23.47
N GLN A 89 -4.55 -1.46 -24.40
CA GLN A 89 -4.78 -1.70 -25.82
C GLN A 89 -4.72 -3.19 -26.15
N GLY A 90 -5.65 -3.66 -26.98
CA GLY A 90 -5.69 -5.05 -27.45
C GLY A 90 -6.08 -6.09 -26.40
N LEU A 91 -6.59 -5.68 -25.24
CA LEU A 91 -7.02 -6.59 -24.18
C LEU A 91 -8.43 -6.24 -23.69
N THR A 92 -9.31 -7.23 -23.69
CA THR A 92 -10.58 -7.15 -22.97
C THR A 92 -10.37 -7.70 -21.56
N LEU A 93 -10.66 -6.88 -20.55
CA LEU A 93 -10.58 -7.31 -19.15
C LEU A 93 -11.70 -8.31 -18.85
N ARG A 94 -11.38 -9.32 -18.05
CA ARG A 94 -12.41 -10.18 -17.46
C ARG A 94 -13.18 -9.42 -16.38
N ASP A 95 -14.41 -9.84 -16.11
CA ASP A 95 -15.29 -9.23 -15.11
C ASP A 95 -14.63 -9.15 -13.72
N ASP A 96 -13.87 -10.18 -13.32
CA ASP A 96 -13.16 -10.21 -12.04
C ASP A 96 -12.06 -9.15 -11.99
N GLN A 97 -11.33 -8.97 -13.09
CA GLN A 97 -10.26 -7.98 -13.21
C GLN A 97 -10.83 -6.56 -13.23
N GLN A 98 -11.87 -6.31 -14.04
CA GLN A 98 -12.52 -5.02 -14.15
C GLN A 98 -13.06 -4.56 -12.79
N ARG A 99 -13.80 -5.42 -12.09
CA ARG A 99 -14.33 -5.14 -10.74
C ARG A 99 -13.21 -4.79 -9.75
N LEU A 100 -12.09 -5.52 -9.78
CA LEU A 100 -10.95 -5.25 -8.90
C LEU A 100 -10.28 -3.91 -9.22
N ILE A 101 -10.13 -3.57 -10.50
CA ILE A 101 -9.56 -2.27 -10.92
C ILE A 101 -10.49 -1.14 -10.48
N GLU A 102 -11.78 -1.20 -10.79
CA GLU A 102 -12.76 -0.17 -10.41
C GLU A 102 -12.85 0.02 -8.88
N THR A 103 -12.79 -1.08 -8.12
CA THR A 103 -12.71 -1.03 -6.65
C THR A 103 -11.43 -0.33 -6.20
N ALA A 104 -10.29 -0.59 -6.82
CA ALA A 104 -9.03 0.06 -6.49
C ALA A 104 -9.08 1.57 -6.77
N LEU A 105 -9.63 1.96 -7.93
CA LEU A 105 -9.76 3.36 -8.35
C LEU A 105 -10.71 4.15 -7.44
N SER A 106 -11.83 3.55 -7.04
CA SER A 106 -12.81 4.19 -6.16
C SER A 106 -12.33 4.33 -4.71
N ARG A 107 -11.61 3.33 -4.19
CA ARG A 107 -11.10 3.34 -2.80
C ARG A 107 -9.80 4.11 -2.64
N GLY A 108 -8.95 4.17 -3.67
CA GLY A 108 -7.66 4.86 -3.69
C GLY A 108 -6.54 4.18 -2.88
N ARG A 109 -6.88 3.45 -1.81
CA ARG A 109 -5.96 2.66 -0.98
C ARG A 109 -6.64 1.38 -0.51
N GLY A 110 -5.92 0.27 -0.53
CA GLY A 110 -6.39 -0.98 0.06
C GLY A 110 -5.55 -2.18 -0.33
N ILE A 111 -5.99 -3.35 0.15
CA ILE A 111 -5.43 -4.65 -0.21
C ILE A 111 -6.38 -5.31 -1.21
N LEU A 112 -5.92 -5.53 -2.43
CA LEU A 112 -6.65 -6.30 -3.42
C LEU A 112 -6.29 -7.78 -3.28
N LYS A 113 -7.22 -8.56 -2.71
CA LYS A 113 -7.06 -10.01 -2.60
C LYS A 113 -7.55 -10.69 -3.88
N SER A 114 -6.66 -11.44 -4.52
CA SER A 114 -6.99 -12.29 -5.68
C SER A 114 -6.14 -13.56 -5.64
N PRO A 115 -6.56 -14.67 -6.27
CA PRO A 115 -5.76 -15.91 -6.36
C PRO A 115 -4.58 -15.77 -7.34
N THR A 116 -3.64 -16.71 -7.34
CA THR A 116 -2.66 -16.85 -8.42
C THR A 116 -3.38 -17.15 -9.74
N GLY A 117 -2.78 -16.81 -10.89
CA GLY A 117 -3.43 -16.97 -12.21
C GLY A 117 -4.52 -15.94 -12.53
N SER A 118 -4.96 -15.10 -11.57
CA SER A 118 -5.97 -14.05 -11.80
C SER A 118 -5.49 -12.89 -12.70
N GLY A 119 -4.24 -12.91 -13.17
CA GLY A 119 -3.66 -11.81 -13.93
C GLY A 119 -3.41 -10.57 -13.06
N LYS A 120 -2.75 -10.73 -11.90
CA LYS A 120 -2.41 -9.60 -11.02
C LYS A 120 -1.64 -8.49 -11.74
N THR A 121 -0.74 -8.87 -12.64
CA THR A 121 0.01 -7.93 -13.48
C THR A 121 -0.89 -7.13 -14.40
N ILE A 122 -1.90 -7.77 -15.00
CA ILE A 122 -2.92 -7.10 -15.83
C ILE A 122 -3.76 -6.15 -14.98
N ILE A 123 -4.19 -6.57 -13.79
CA ILE A 123 -4.92 -5.71 -12.85
C ILE A 123 -4.08 -4.49 -12.47
N ALA A 124 -2.79 -4.70 -12.16
CA ALA A 124 -1.86 -3.61 -11.87
C ALA A 124 -1.69 -2.66 -13.06
N CYS A 125 -1.51 -3.18 -14.28
CA CYS A 125 -1.43 -2.38 -15.51
C CYS A 125 -2.71 -1.59 -15.74
N GLY A 126 -3.88 -2.19 -15.51
CA GLY A 126 -5.18 -1.53 -15.59
C GLY A 126 -5.28 -0.34 -14.63
N ILE A 127 -4.87 -0.52 -13.37
CA ILE A 127 -4.80 0.55 -12.38
C ILE A 127 -3.82 1.64 -12.83
N MET A 128 -2.60 1.27 -13.23
CA MET A 128 -1.57 2.22 -13.71
C MET A 128 -2.05 3.02 -14.92
N SER A 129 -2.80 2.40 -15.83
CA SER A 129 -3.33 3.05 -17.03
C SER A 129 -4.30 4.20 -16.70
N ALA A 130 -5.01 4.11 -15.57
CA ALA A 130 -5.86 5.19 -15.07
C ALA A 130 -5.05 6.33 -14.43
N TYR A 131 -3.79 6.08 -14.03
CA TYR A 131 -2.88 7.06 -13.45
C TYR A 131 -1.70 7.40 -14.37
N LYS A 132 -1.96 7.51 -15.69
CA LYS A 132 -1.20 8.42 -16.59
C LYS A 132 -1.21 9.82 -15.94
N LYS A 133 -0.61 10.89 -16.42
CA LYS A 133 -0.34 12.13 -15.61
C LYS A 133 0.52 11.96 -14.33
N TYR A 134 0.40 10.90 -13.52
CA TYR A 134 1.16 10.70 -12.28
C TYR A 134 2.39 9.80 -12.48
N ARG A 135 3.35 9.87 -11.55
CA ARG A 135 4.46 8.91 -11.46
C ARG A 135 4.03 7.72 -10.61
N VAL A 136 4.46 6.52 -10.99
CA VAL A 136 4.09 5.27 -10.32
C VAL A 136 5.36 4.54 -9.86
N LEU A 137 5.34 4.04 -8.62
CA LEU A 137 6.32 3.09 -8.12
C LEU A 137 5.64 1.72 -7.95
N PHE A 138 6.16 0.71 -8.65
CA PHE A 138 5.71 -0.68 -8.53
C PHE A 138 6.79 -1.51 -7.85
N LEU A 139 6.47 -2.13 -6.71
CA LEU A 139 7.41 -2.90 -5.91
C LEU A 139 7.18 -4.40 -6.07
N CYS A 140 8.24 -5.15 -6.30
CA CYS A 140 8.25 -6.61 -6.41
C CYS A 140 9.47 -7.22 -5.70
N HIS A 141 9.46 -8.54 -5.50
CA HIS A 141 10.45 -9.22 -4.65
C HIS A 141 11.48 -10.05 -5.42
N THR A 142 11.35 -10.17 -6.75
CA THR A 142 12.31 -10.90 -7.59
C THR A 142 12.64 -10.14 -8.87
N ILE A 143 13.87 -10.33 -9.35
CA ILE A 143 14.34 -9.77 -10.63
C ILE A 143 13.49 -10.28 -11.80
N SER A 144 12.99 -11.52 -11.74
CA SER A 144 12.12 -12.08 -12.78
C SER A 144 10.78 -11.33 -12.87
N LEU A 145 10.11 -11.08 -11.74
CA LEU A 145 8.87 -10.30 -11.70
C LEU A 145 9.08 -8.86 -12.15
N LEU A 146 10.23 -8.29 -11.79
CA LEU A 146 10.62 -6.95 -12.20
C LEU A 146 10.71 -6.85 -13.72
N LYS A 147 11.44 -7.77 -14.38
CA LYS A 147 11.57 -7.82 -15.85
C LYS A 147 10.22 -8.05 -16.53
N GLN A 148 9.45 -9.04 -16.05
CA GLN A 148 8.13 -9.34 -16.58
C GLN A 148 7.17 -8.15 -16.48
N THR A 149 7.20 -7.43 -15.35
CA THR A 149 6.34 -6.27 -15.15
C THR A 149 6.73 -5.13 -16.09
N LYS A 150 8.03 -4.89 -16.29
CA LYS A 150 8.52 -3.91 -17.26
C LYS A 150 8.02 -4.24 -18.67
N GLU A 151 8.19 -5.49 -19.12
CA GLU A 151 7.76 -5.93 -20.45
C GLU A 151 6.24 -5.72 -20.67
N GLU A 152 5.40 -6.03 -19.68
CA GLU A 152 3.96 -5.79 -19.77
C GLU A 152 3.61 -4.28 -19.82
N ILE A 153 4.32 -3.44 -19.04
CA ILE A 153 4.14 -1.99 -19.07
C ILE A 153 4.48 -1.42 -20.46
N GLU A 154 5.57 -1.90 -21.07
CA GLU A 154 6.00 -1.52 -22.42
C GLU A 154 5.00 -2.01 -23.47
N ARG A 155 4.58 -3.28 -23.37
CA ARG A 155 3.59 -3.90 -24.25
C ARG A 155 2.27 -3.12 -24.30
N PHE A 156 1.77 -2.65 -23.14
CA PHE A 156 0.55 -1.85 -23.08
C PHE A 156 0.77 -0.35 -23.34
N GLY A 157 2.00 0.09 -23.57
CA GLY A 157 2.32 1.49 -23.86
C GLY A 157 1.91 2.46 -22.75
N LEU A 158 2.10 2.08 -21.48
CA LEU A 158 1.64 2.91 -20.34
C LEU A 158 2.52 4.14 -20.09
N GLY A 159 3.70 4.18 -20.69
CA GLY A 159 4.64 5.32 -20.66
C GLY A 159 6.08 4.88 -20.43
N PRO A 160 7.02 5.84 -20.32
CA PRO A 160 8.43 5.55 -20.03
C PRO A 160 8.57 4.78 -18.71
N VAL A 161 9.20 3.61 -18.77
CA VAL A 161 9.42 2.73 -17.62
C VAL A 161 10.91 2.60 -17.33
N SER A 162 11.27 2.66 -16.05
CA SER A 162 12.64 2.46 -15.58
C SER A 162 12.70 1.43 -14.45
N ILE A 163 13.90 0.94 -14.17
CA ILE A 163 14.16 -0.11 -13.19
C ILE A 163 15.10 0.39 -12.10
N VAL A 164 14.75 0.11 -10.85
CA VAL A 164 15.67 0.15 -9.70
C VAL A 164 15.80 -1.27 -9.14
N GLY A 165 16.99 -1.86 -9.22
CA GLY A 165 17.20 -3.28 -8.93
C GLY A 165 17.93 -3.98 -10.07
N SER A 166 18.34 -5.23 -9.87
CA SER A 166 19.16 -5.97 -10.85
C SER A 166 20.44 -5.22 -11.28
N GLY A 167 21.01 -4.39 -10.40
CA GLY A 167 22.18 -3.54 -10.71
C GLY A 167 21.85 -2.17 -11.31
N SER A 168 20.61 -1.91 -11.72
CA SER A 168 20.14 -0.61 -12.21
C SER A 168 19.65 0.30 -11.08
N LYS A 169 19.79 1.61 -11.23
CA LYS A 169 19.30 2.65 -10.29
C LYS A 169 18.53 3.76 -11.01
N ASP A 170 17.87 3.42 -12.11
CA ASP A 170 17.21 4.39 -12.97
C ASP A 170 15.82 4.79 -12.44
N LEU A 171 15.70 6.05 -12.05
CA LEU A 171 14.46 6.70 -11.55
C LEU A 171 13.88 7.70 -12.56
N SER A 172 14.40 7.76 -13.79
CA SER A 172 13.97 8.72 -14.80
C SER A 172 12.59 8.41 -15.38
N GLY A 173 12.17 7.14 -15.32
CA GLY A 173 10.88 6.67 -15.81
C GLY A 173 9.70 7.38 -15.14
N LYS A 174 8.59 7.42 -15.86
CA LYS A 174 7.29 7.79 -15.28
C LYS A 174 6.79 6.67 -14.38
N ILE A 175 7.04 5.42 -14.78
CA ILE A 175 6.78 4.23 -13.99
C ILE A 175 8.13 3.64 -13.61
N VAL A 176 8.37 3.48 -12.31
CA VAL A 176 9.57 2.84 -11.77
C VAL A 176 9.17 1.47 -11.25
N VAL A 177 9.83 0.42 -11.73
CA VAL A 177 9.68 -0.94 -11.20
C VAL A 177 10.89 -1.26 -10.34
N SER A 178 10.65 -1.64 -9.08
CA SER A 178 11.70 -1.94 -8.10
C SER A 178 11.48 -3.25 -7.37
#